data_AF-A0A850BPV9-F1
#
_entry.id   AF-A0A850BPV9-F1
#
_cell.length_a   1.000
_cell.length_b   1.000
_cell.length_c   1.000
_cell.angle_alpha   90.00
_cell.angle_beta   90.00
_cell.angle_gamma   90.00
#
_symmetry.space_group_name_H-M   'P 1'
#
loop_
_entity.id
_entity.type
_entity.pdbx_description
1 polymer ?
#
loop_
_entity_poly.entity_id
_entity_poly.type
_entity_poly.pdbx_seq_one_letter_code
_entity_poly.pdbx_strand_id
1 'polypeptide(L)'
;MPDMTSAAQRSLNAMLGYIQRRVARSDATATALVIGVGMRRKALQMLAGSSDAARAQIASAKLEKASSVFVGTWDAHVSAMKTAPPMNKNLGLPYLAKRYDELTKMLQMQPLCDPASASWREAGCASLRERFDGAKIDLKTTLPSQLLAGVAAMKAAGVDAALLDAAKAKLDAGDLKGAAILHDAALRGTEGT
;
A
#
# COMPACT_ATOMS: atom_id res chain seq x y z
N MET A 1 37.54 10.89 -45.84
CA MET A 1 38.10 11.00 -44.47
C MET A 1 36.99 11.44 -43.54
N PRO A 2 36.83 10.84 -42.34
CA PRO A 2 35.88 11.34 -41.35
C PRO A 2 36.35 12.70 -40.81
N ASP A 3 35.42 13.65 -40.67
CA ASP A 3 35.69 15.01 -40.21
C ASP A 3 35.96 15.02 -38.69
N MET A 4 37.25 14.94 -38.36
CA MET A 4 37.78 14.93 -36.99
C MET A 4 37.41 16.20 -36.20
N THR A 5 37.18 17.33 -36.88
CA THR A 5 36.85 18.60 -36.22
C THR A 5 35.43 18.60 -35.68
N SER A 6 34.48 18.03 -36.44
CA SER A 6 33.09 17.90 -36.01
C SER A 6 32.92 16.98 -34.80
N ALA A 7 33.73 15.92 -34.70
CA ALA A 7 33.69 14.97 -33.58
C ALA A 7 34.25 15.59 -32.30
N ALA A 8 35.35 16.33 -32.40
CA ALA A 8 35.92 17.07 -31.27
C ALA A 8 34.94 18.14 -30.75
N GLN A 9 34.27 18.87 -31.64
CA GLN A 9 33.30 19.90 -31.26
C GLN A 9 32.06 19.30 -30.57
N ARG A 10 31.55 18.16 -31.05
CA ARG A 10 30.46 17.42 -30.37
C ARG A 10 30.87 16.96 -28.97
N SER A 11 32.11 16.46 -28.82
CA SER A 11 32.65 16.03 -27.53
C SER A 11 32.77 17.21 -26.54
N LEU A 12 33.27 18.35 -26.98
CA LEU A 12 33.36 19.57 -26.16
C LEU A 12 31.99 20.07 -25.72
N ASN A 13 31.00 20.09 -26.62
CA ASN A 13 29.63 20.47 -26.26
C ASN A 13 28.98 19.49 -25.26
N ALA A 14 29.26 18.19 -25.39
CA ALA A 14 28.80 17.19 -24.44
C ALA A 14 29.43 17.36 -23.05
N MET A 15 30.73 17.64 -22.99
CA MET A 15 31.44 17.96 -21.75
C MET A 15 30.90 19.23 -21.09
N LEU A 16 30.65 20.28 -21.88
CA LEU A 16 30.11 21.54 -21.38
C LEU A 16 28.69 21.35 -20.81
N GLY A 17 27.84 20.61 -21.51
CA GLY A 17 26.51 20.25 -21.01
C GLY A 17 26.54 19.37 -19.75
N TYR A 18 27.53 18.47 -19.63
CA TYR A 18 27.75 17.69 -18.41
C TYR A 18 28.15 18.59 -17.23
N ILE A 19 29.10 19.50 -17.43
CA ILE A 19 29.57 20.42 -16.38
C ILE A 19 28.42 21.32 -15.92
N GLN A 20 27.65 21.91 -16.84
CA GLN A 20 26.50 22.74 -16.51
C GLN A 20 25.46 22.00 -15.66
N ARG A 21 25.11 20.76 -16.03
CA ARG A 21 24.18 19.92 -15.25
C ARG A 21 24.73 19.59 -13.86
N ARG A 22 26.04 19.36 -13.75
CA ARG A 22 26.68 19.04 -12.47
C ARG A 22 26.70 20.25 -11.53
N VAL A 23 27.01 21.44 -12.04
CA VAL A 23 26.95 22.70 -11.29
C VAL A 23 25.53 22.95 -10.81
N ALA A 24 24.53 22.89 -11.69
CA ALA A 24 23.13 23.10 -11.32
C ALA A 24 22.64 22.14 -10.22
N ARG A 25 23.05 20.86 -10.28
CA ARG A 25 22.73 19.88 -9.23
C ARG A 25 23.41 20.21 -7.90
N SER A 26 24.67 20.64 -7.95
CA SER A 26 25.42 21.04 -6.77
C SER A 26 24.78 22.26 -6.09
N ASP A 27 24.41 23.27 -6.86
CA ASP A 27 23.78 24.51 -6.36
C ASP A 27 22.40 24.23 -5.77
N ALA A 28 21.59 23.39 -6.42
CA ALA A 28 20.31 22.95 -5.89
C ALA A 28 20.48 22.23 -4.54
N THR A 29 21.50 21.37 -4.42
CA THR A 29 21.79 20.65 -3.18
C THR A 29 22.25 21.59 -2.07
N ALA A 30 23.16 22.52 -2.37
CA ALA A 30 23.65 23.52 -1.43
C ALA A 30 22.52 24.43 -0.94
N THR A 31 21.64 24.87 -1.85
CA THR A 31 20.46 25.68 -1.52
C THR A 31 19.50 24.94 -0.60
N ALA A 32 19.18 23.68 -0.91
CA ALA A 32 18.32 22.85 -0.07
C ALA A 32 18.91 22.66 1.34
N LEU A 33 20.24 22.47 1.43
CA LEU A 33 20.93 22.33 2.71
C LEU A 33 20.83 23.62 3.55
N VAL A 34 21.11 24.78 2.96
CA VAL A 34 21.04 26.07 3.66
C VAL A 34 19.63 26.36 4.16
N ILE A 35 18.61 26.11 3.32
CA ILE A 35 17.21 26.25 3.71
C ILE A 35 16.87 25.31 4.87
N GLY A 36 17.27 24.04 4.78
CA GLY A 36 17.05 23.04 5.84
C GLY A 36 17.72 23.41 7.17
N VAL A 37 18.96 23.91 7.13
CA VAL A 37 19.67 24.41 8.33
C VAL A 37 18.94 25.61 8.93
N GLY A 38 18.50 26.56 8.09
CA GLY A 38 17.72 27.72 8.53
C GLY A 38 16.41 27.33 9.22
N MET A 39 15.67 26.38 8.64
CA MET A 39 14.46 25.82 9.26
C MET A 39 14.76 25.14 10.60
N ARG A 40 15.82 24.33 10.68
CA ARG A 40 16.20 23.66 11.92
C ARG A 40 16.59 24.64 13.01
N ARG A 41 17.32 25.70 12.68
CA ARG A 41 17.69 26.76 13.63
C ARG A 41 16.47 27.50 14.16
N LYS A 42 15.52 27.85 13.29
CA LYS A 42 14.22 28.45 13.71
C LYS A 42 13.45 27.51 14.63
N ALA A 43 13.36 26.23 14.31
CA ALA A 43 12.68 25.24 15.14
C ALA A 43 13.34 25.10 16.53
N LEU A 44 14.67 25.10 16.59
CA LEU A 44 15.41 25.07 17.86
C LEU A 44 15.20 26.34 18.69
N GLN A 45 15.17 27.51 18.05
CA GLN A 45 14.87 28.78 18.73
C GLN A 45 13.44 28.79 19.28
N MET A 46 12.46 28.30 18.51
CA MET A 46 11.09 28.13 18.99
C MET A 46 11.05 27.19 20.19
N LEU A 47 11.74 26.05 20.15
CA LEU A 47 11.79 25.08 21.27
C LEU A 47 12.48 25.66 22.51
N ALA A 48 13.56 26.42 22.34
CA ALA A 48 14.31 27.07 23.42
C ALA A 48 13.52 28.20 24.10
N GLY A 49 12.74 28.96 23.33
CA GLY A 49 11.88 30.04 23.84
C GLY A 49 10.47 29.61 24.28
N SER A 50 10.07 28.37 24.00
CA SER A 50 8.77 27.84 24.40
C SER A 50 8.76 27.40 25.86
N SER A 51 7.76 27.83 26.61
CA SER A 51 7.46 27.27 27.93
C SER A 51 7.10 25.79 27.82
N ASP A 52 7.22 25.04 28.92
CA ASP A 52 6.80 23.64 28.96
C ASP A 52 5.32 23.46 28.60
N ALA A 53 4.49 24.45 28.93
CA ALA A 53 3.09 24.50 28.51
C ALA A 53 2.93 24.58 26.98
N ALA A 54 3.73 25.39 26.29
CA ALA A 54 3.69 25.49 24.82
C ALA A 54 4.21 24.20 24.16
N ARG A 55 5.23 23.56 24.74
CA ARG A 55 5.73 22.25 24.26
C ARG A 55 4.67 21.15 24.44
N ALA A 56 3.98 21.12 25.58
CA ALA A 56 2.89 20.19 25.86
C ALA A 56 1.71 20.39 24.90
N GLN A 57 1.32 21.64 24.60
CA GLN A 57 0.28 21.93 23.62
C GLN A 57 0.66 21.46 22.21
N ILE A 58 1.90 21.71 21.77
CA ILE A 58 2.37 21.22 20.46
C ILE A 58 2.37 19.68 20.41
N ALA A 59 2.78 19.02 21.50
CA ALA A 59 2.76 17.56 21.58
C ALA A 59 1.32 17.03 21.51
N SER A 60 0.39 17.59 22.28
CA SER A 60 -1.03 17.26 22.25
C SER A 60 -1.63 17.46 20.86
N ALA A 61 -1.42 18.62 20.23
CA ALA A 61 -1.92 18.89 18.87
C ALA A 61 -1.36 17.91 17.83
N LYS A 62 -0.09 17.47 17.97
CA LYS A 62 0.49 16.45 17.10
C LYS A 62 -0.10 15.07 17.34
N LEU A 63 -0.36 14.68 18.59
CA LEU A 63 -1.01 13.43 18.93
C LEU A 63 -2.46 13.40 18.43
N GLU A 64 -3.21 14.48 18.57
CA GLU A 64 -4.57 14.63 18.03
C GLU A 64 -4.59 14.55 16.50
N LYS A 65 -3.64 15.21 15.83
CA LYS A 65 -3.49 15.10 14.38
C LYS A 65 -3.12 13.67 13.96
N ALA A 66 -2.20 13.02 14.67
CA ALA A 66 -1.85 11.63 14.39
C ALA A 66 -3.06 10.70 14.57
N SER A 67 -3.80 10.87 15.66
CA SER A 67 -4.99 10.08 15.97
C SER A 67 -6.08 10.25 14.91
N SER A 68 -6.39 11.49 14.52
CA SER A 68 -7.39 11.76 13.49
C SER A 68 -7.01 11.21 12.12
N VAL A 69 -5.74 11.34 11.71
CA VAL A 69 -5.25 10.74 10.45
C VAL A 69 -5.34 9.21 10.50
N PHE A 70 -5.00 8.61 11.64
CA PHE A 70 -5.07 7.16 11.81
C PHE A 70 -6.51 6.65 11.72
N VAL A 71 -7.44 7.28 12.46
CA VAL A 71 -8.87 6.98 12.39
C VAL A 71 -9.37 7.12 10.94
N GLY A 72 -9.12 8.25 10.30
CA GLY A 72 -9.57 8.50 8.92
C GLY A 72 -9.01 7.49 7.91
N THR A 73 -7.75 7.06 8.08
CA THR A 73 -7.14 6.04 7.21
C THR A 73 -7.85 4.70 7.34
N TRP A 74 -8.16 4.28 8.58
CA TRP A 74 -8.81 3.00 8.84
C TRP A 74 -10.30 3.02 8.51
N ASP A 75 -10.98 4.13 8.73
CA ASP A 75 -12.38 4.29 8.29
C ASP A 75 -12.49 4.24 6.76
N ALA A 76 -11.58 4.88 6.04
CA ALA A 76 -11.51 4.79 4.59
C ALA A 76 -11.24 3.36 4.11
N HIS A 77 -10.28 2.68 4.73
CA HIS A 77 -9.95 1.28 4.39
C HIS A 77 -11.13 0.33 4.68
N VAL A 78 -11.81 0.47 5.81
CA VAL A 78 -12.97 -0.38 6.09
C VAL A 78 -14.16 -0.04 5.19
N SER A 79 -14.36 1.23 4.87
CA SER A 79 -15.37 1.63 3.88
C SER A 79 -15.08 1.02 2.51
N ALA A 80 -13.81 1.00 2.08
CA ALA A 80 -13.40 0.32 0.86
C ALA A 80 -13.66 -1.19 0.91
N MET A 81 -13.46 -1.86 2.05
CA MET A 81 -13.79 -3.29 2.18
C MET A 81 -15.29 -3.60 2.18
N LYS A 82 -16.15 -2.63 2.52
CA LYS A 82 -17.61 -2.79 2.39
C LYS A 82 -18.06 -2.71 0.93
N THR A 83 -17.28 -2.06 0.06
CA THR A 83 -17.61 -2.06 -1.37
C THR A 83 -17.47 -3.47 -1.93
N ALA A 84 -18.41 -3.85 -2.79
CA ALA A 84 -18.38 -5.16 -3.43
C ALA A 84 -17.07 -5.34 -4.21
N PRO A 85 -16.46 -6.54 -4.19
CA PRO A 85 -15.28 -6.80 -5.00
C PRO A 85 -15.58 -6.51 -6.47
N PRO A 86 -14.60 -6.03 -7.26
CA PRO A 86 -14.78 -5.93 -8.69
C PRO A 86 -15.11 -7.32 -9.25
N MET A 87 -16.09 -7.37 -10.14
CA MET A 87 -16.55 -8.60 -10.77
C MET A 87 -15.94 -8.74 -12.15
N ASN A 88 -15.69 -9.98 -12.54
CA ASN A 88 -15.38 -10.37 -13.90
C ASN A 88 -16.60 -10.10 -14.81
N LYS A 89 -16.36 -9.52 -15.99
CA LYS A 89 -17.46 -9.13 -16.90
C LYS A 89 -18.20 -10.31 -17.54
N ASN A 90 -17.52 -11.44 -17.74
CA ASN A 90 -18.04 -12.56 -18.51
C ASN A 90 -18.75 -13.59 -17.62
N LEU A 91 -18.16 -13.90 -16.47
CA LEU A 91 -18.67 -14.90 -15.53
C LEU A 91 -19.37 -14.30 -14.31
N GLY A 92 -19.30 -12.97 -14.11
CA GLY A 92 -19.90 -12.32 -12.94
C GLY A 92 -19.29 -12.73 -11.61
N LEU A 93 -18.08 -13.30 -11.62
CA LEU A 93 -17.38 -13.79 -10.43
C LEU A 93 -16.46 -12.70 -9.85
N PRO A 94 -16.36 -12.58 -8.51
CA PRO A 94 -15.54 -11.56 -7.87
C PRO A 94 -14.05 -11.86 -7.95
N TYR A 95 -13.22 -10.82 -8.06
CA TYR A 95 -11.78 -10.92 -7.83
C TYR A 95 -11.47 -10.98 -6.32
N LEU A 96 -10.79 -12.04 -5.89
CA LEU A 96 -10.64 -12.39 -4.47
C LEU A 96 -9.23 -12.11 -3.91
N ALA A 97 -8.20 -11.97 -4.75
CA ALA A 97 -6.83 -11.76 -4.28
C ALA A 97 -6.68 -10.44 -3.50
N LYS A 98 -7.29 -9.36 -4.01
CA LYS A 98 -7.30 -8.07 -3.30
C LYS A 98 -8.03 -8.18 -1.96
N ARG A 99 -9.15 -8.91 -1.91
CA ARG A 99 -9.91 -9.12 -0.66
C ARG A 99 -9.06 -9.82 0.39
N TYR A 100 -8.27 -10.83 0.00
CA TYR A 100 -7.31 -11.48 0.89
C TYR A 100 -6.28 -10.49 1.46
N ASP A 101 -5.69 -9.64 0.60
CA ASP A 101 -4.68 -8.67 1.03
C ASP A 101 -5.26 -7.63 2.01
N GLU A 102 -6.47 -7.11 1.76
CA GLU A 102 -7.11 -6.15 2.66
C GLU A 102 -7.44 -6.78 4.03
N LEU A 103 -7.96 -8.01 4.05
CA LEU A 103 -8.24 -8.75 5.30
C LEU A 103 -6.95 -9.02 6.09
N THR A 104 -5.89 -9.44 5.40
CA THR A 104 -4.59 -9.70 6.02
C THR A 104 -3.99 -8.42 6.60
N LYS A 105 -4.07 -7.32 5.85
CA LYS A 105 -3.61 -5.99 6.30
C LYS A 105 -4.36 -5.52 7.55
N MET A 106 -5.67 -5.78 7.63
CA MET A 106 -6.43 -5.50 8.85
C MET A 106 -5.89 -6.33 10.03
N LEU A 107 -5.68 -7.64 9.86
CA LEU A 107 -5.19 -8.50 10.94
C LEU A 107 -3.77 -8.16 11.40
N GLN A 108 -2.92 -7.64 10.51
CA GLN A 108 -1.59 -7.13 10.89
C GLN A 108 -1.66 -5.97 11.89
N MET A 109 -2.80 -5.27 12.00
CA MET A 109 -3.00 -4.22 13.00
C MET A 109 -3.42 -4.74 14.37
N GLN A 110 -3.83 -6.00 14.48
CA GLN A 110 -4.32 -6.55 15.75
C GLN A 110 -3.31 -6.38 16.90
N PRO A 111 -1.99 -6.65 16.73
CA PRO A 111 -1.01 -6.41 17.80
C PRO A 111 -0.85 -4.92 18.16
N LEU A 112 -1.07 -4.02 17.20
CA LEU A 112 -0.95 -2.57 17.41
C LEU A 112 -2.18 -1.96 18.09
N CYS A 113 -3.27 -2.72 18.13
CA CYS A 113 -4.55 -2.34 18.73
C CYS A 113 -4.86 -3.11 20.02
N ASP A 114 -3.88 -3.85 20.54
CA ASP A 114 -3.92 -4.38 21.90
C ASP A 114 -4.10 -3.22 22.88
N PRO A 115 -5.13 -3.23 23.75
CA PRO A 115 -5.38 -2.18 24.74
C PRO A 115 -4.17 -1.84 25.61
N ALA A 116 -3.25 -2.79 25.86
CA ALA A 116 -2.01 -2.52 26.61
C ALA A 116 -1.02 -1.61 25.84
N SER A 117 -1.17 -1.49 24.52
CA SER A 117 -0.28 -0.75 23.60
C SER A 117 -0.95 0.48 22.95
N ALA A 118 -2.23 0.70 23.29
CA ALA A 118 -3.08 1.68 22.62
C ALA A 118 -2.94 3.04 23.30
N SER A 119 -2.00 3.83 22.77
CA SER A 119 -1.78 5.22 23.17
C SER A 119 -2.72 6.16 22.40
N TRP A 120 -2.17 7.04 21.57
CA TRP A 120 -2.91 7.96 20.71
C TRP A 120 -3.77 7.28 19.63
N ARG A 121 -3.62 5.95 19.46
CA ARG A 121 -4.35 5.14 18.47
C ARG A 121 -5.67 4.59 18.97
N GLU A 122 -5.98 4.71 20.28
CA GLU A 122 -7.13 4.04 20.91
C GLU A 122 -8.44 4.27 20.16
N ALA A 123 -8.76 5.51 19.79
CA ALA A 123 -9.97 5.85 19.07
C ALA A 123 -10.14 5.06 17.75
N GLY A 124 -9.05 4.87 17.00
CA GLY A 124 -9.08 4.08 15.76
C GLY A 124 -8.97 2.58 15.99
N CYS A 125 -8.32 2.16 17.08
CA CYS A 125 -8.19 0.76 17.42
C CYS A 125 -9.48 0.16 17.99
N ALA A 126 -10.28 0.94 18.72
CA ALA A 126 -11.57 0.51 19.24
C ALA A 126 -12.50 0.01 18.11
N SER A 127 -12.62 0.77 17.02
CA SER A 127 -13.47 0.39 15.88
C SER A 127 -12.93 -0.80 15.08
N LEU A 128 -11.61 -1.06 15.12
CA LEU A 128 -10.99 -2.19 14.45
C LEU A 128 -11.10 -3.50 15.26
N ARG A 129 -11.06 -3.44 16.60
CA ARG A 129 -11.13 -4.63 17.46
C ARG A 129 -12.36 -5.48 17.19
N GLU A 130 -13.52 -4.83 17.05
CA GLU A 130 -14.79 -5.50 16.75
C GLU A 130 -14.77 -6.23 15.39
N ARG A 131 -13.82 -5.89 14.51
CA ARG A 131 -13.76 -6.39 13.13
C ARG A 131 -12.70 -7.48 12.94
N PHE A 132 -11.72 -7.60 13.84
CA PHE A 132 -10.64 -8.57 13.68
C PHE A 132 -11.15 -10.01 13.68
N ASP A 133 -12.10 -10.37 14.53
CA ASP A 133 -12.62 -11.74 14.55
C ASP A 133 -13.45 -12.06 13.32
N GLY A 134 -14.22 -11.10 12.82
CA GLY A 134 -14.88 -11.21 11.51
C GLY A 134 -13.88 -11.41 10.37
N ALA A 135 -12.76 -10.66 10.36
CA ALA A 135 -11.72 -10.81 9.35
C ALA A 135 -10.99 -12.16 9.44
N LYS A 136 -10.78 -12.71 10.64
CA LYS A 136 -10.24 -14.08 10.83
C LYS A 136 -11.20 -15.13 10.29
N ILE A 137 -12.50 -14.98 10.56
CA ILE A 137 -13.53 -15.88 10.04
C ILE A 137 -13.55 -15.80 8.51
N ASP A 138 -13.56 -14.60 7.94
CA ASP A 138 -13.56 -14.39 6.50
C ASP A 138 -12.36 -15.08 5.82
N LEU A 139 -11.16 -14.98 6.39
CA LEU A 139 -9.98 -15.67 5.85
C LEU A 139 -10.05 -17.18 6.03
N LYS A 140 -10.62 -17.67 7.14
CA LYS A 140 -10.64 -19.11 7.46
C LYS A 140 -11.75 -19.87 6.75
N THR A 141 -12.88 -19.24 6.46
CA THR A 141 -14.08 -19.95 5.98
C THR A 141 -14.71 -19.30 4.74
N THR A 142 -14.96 -17.99 4.76
CA THR A 142 -15.66 -17.30 3.67
C THR A 142 -14.84 -17.29 2.38
N LEU A 143 -13.57 -16.89 2.44
CA LEU A 143 -12.72 -16.76 1.27
C LEU A 143 -12.37 -18.13 0.65
N PRO A 144 -12.04 -19.18 1.42
CA PRO A 144 -11.89 -20.53 0.88
C PRO A 144 -13.16 -21.06 0.20
N SER A 145 -14.34 -20.85 0.79
CA SER A 145 -15.60 -21.31 0.19
C SER A 145 -15.95 -20.56 -1.10
N GLN A 146 -15.70 -19.24 -1.15
CA GLN A 146 -15.84 -18.44 -2.36
C GLN A 146 -14.88 -18.89 -3.48
N LEU A 147 -13.64 -19.22 -3.14
CA LEU A 147 -12.68 -19.77 -4.11
C LEU A 147 -13.15 -21.12 -4.67
N LEU A 148 -13.63 -22.03 -3.83
CA LEU A 148 -14.16 -23.32 -4.29
C LEU A 148 -15.36 -23.15 -5.21
N ALA A 149 -16.30 -22.27 -4.84
CA ALA A 149 -17.46 -21.96 -5.67
C ALA A 149 -17.07 -21.32 -7.01
N GLY A 150 -16.12 -20.38 -7.00
CA GLY A 150 -15.59 -19.72 -8.19
C GLY A 150 -14.88 -20.69 -9.13
N VAL A 151 -14.04 -21.58 -8.59
CA VAL A 151 -13.36 -22.65 -9.36
C VAL A 151 -14.38 -23.59 -9.99
N ALA A 152 -15.42 -24.01 -9.26
CA ALA A 152 -16.48 -24.85 -9.80
C ALA A 152 -17.28 -24.16 -10.92
N ALA A 153 -17.59 -22.87 -10.76
CA ALA A 153 -18.27 -22.08 -11.78
C ALA A 153 -17.41 -21.89 -13.04
N MET A 154 -16.11 -21.61 -12.88
CA MET A 154 -15.17 -21.53 -14.01
C MET A 154 -15.04 -22.85 -14.76
N LYS A 155 -15.04 -23.98 -14.03
CA LYS A 155 -15.04 -25.31 -14.65
C LYS A 155 -16.29 -25.54 -15.49
N ALA A 156 -17.46 -25.15 -14.99
CA ALA A 156 -18.71 -25.24 -15.74
C ALA A 156 -18.73 -24.34 -16.98
N ALA A 157 -18.00 -23.22 -16.95
CA ALA A 157 -17.84 -22.30 -18.07
C ALA A 157 -16.75 -22.70 -19.09
N GLY A 158 -16.08 -23.84 -18.89
CA GLY A 158 -15.07 -24.36 -19.83
C GLY A 158 -13.69 -23.73 -19.72
N VAL A 159 -13.36 -23.07 -18.60
CA VAL A 159 -12.00 -22.59 -18.33
C VAL A 159 -11.03 -23.78 -18.20
N ASP A 160 -9.79 -23.61 -18.66
CA ASP A 160 -8.77 -24.65 -18.67
C ASP A 160 -8.62 -25.36 -17.31
N ALA A 161 -8.83 -26.67 -17.32
CA ALA A 161 -8.75 -27.52 -16.14
C ALA A 161 -7.37 -27.46 -15.45
N ALA A 162 -6.28 -27.29 -16.20
CA ALA A 162 -4.94 -27.22 -15.62
C ALA A 162 -4.75 -25.99 -14.73
N LEU A 163 -5.34 -24.84 -15.11
CA LEU A 163 -5.31 -23.61 -14.30
C LEU A 163 -6.15 -23.75 -13.03
N LEU A 164 -7.31 -24.40 -13.15
CA LEU A 164 -8.23 -24.64 -12.04
C LEU A 164 -7.67 -25.66 -11.04
N ASP A 165 -7.01 -26.70 -11.52
CA ASP A 165 -6.36 -27.72 -10.69
C ASP A 165 -5.17 -27.13 -9.92
N ALA A 166 -4.41 -26.22 -10.54
CA ALA A 166 -3.35 -25.48 -9.85
C ALA A 166 -3.89 -24.59 -8.73
N ALA A 167 -5.00 -23.88 -8.97
CA ALA A 167 -5.66 -23.07 -7.94
C ALA A 167 -6.19 -23.95 -6.79
N LYS A 168 -6.77 -25.10 -7.10
CA LYS A 168 -7.27 -26.07 -6.12
C LYS A 168 -6.13 -26.69 -5.30
N ALA A 169 -5.03 -27.08 -5.92
CA ALA A 169 -3.87 -27.62 -5.22
C ALA A 169 -3.28 -26.62 -4.21
N LYS A 170 -3.26 -25.33 -4.56
CA LYS A 170 -2.86 -24.26 -3.63
C LYS A 170 -3.81 -24.11 -2.46
N LEU A 171 -5.11 -24.19 -2.72
CA LEU A 171 -6.13 -24.13 -1.67
C LEU A 171 -6.02 -25.32 -0.70
N ASP A 172 -5.86 -26.54 -1.24
CA ASP A 172 -5.72 -27.77 -0.46
C ASP A 172 -4.41 -27.77 0.36
N ALA A 173 -3.36 -27.09 -0.11
CA ALA A 173 -2.12 -26.84 0.63
C ALA A 173 -2.22 -25.70 1.67
N GLY A 174 -3.36 -25.02 1.78
CA GLY A 174 -3.56 -23.87 2.68
C GLY A 174 -2.97 -22.54 2.19
N ASP A 175 -2.44 -22.48 0.97
CA ASP A 175 -1.93 -21.26 0.33
C ASP A 175 -3.07 -20.46 -0.29
N LEU A 176 -3.86 -19.80 0.58
CA LEU A 176 -5.02 -19.00 0.18
C LEU A 176 -4.66 -17.85 -0.77
N LYS A 177 -3.51 -17.22 -0.56
CA LYS A 177 -3.04 -16.12 -1.42
C LYS A 177 -2.72 -16.64 -2.82
N GLY A 178 -1.95 -17.72 -2.91
CA GLY A 178 -1.64 -18.37 -4.18
C GLY A 178 -2.91 -18.82 -4.92
N ALA A 179 -3.84 -19.45 -4.21
CA ALA A 179 -5.13 -19.87 -4.77
C ALA A 179 -5.94 -18.69 -5.31
N ALA A 180 -6.03 -17.58 -4.56
CA ALA A 180 -6.76 -16.39 -4.99
C ALA A 180 -6.12 -15.68 -6.18
N ILE A 181 -4.79 -15.64 -6.26
CA ILE A 181 -4.08 -15.07 -7.42
C ILE A 181 -4.34 -15.91 -8.67
N LEU A 182 -4.27 -17.24 -8.57
CA LEU A 182 -4.53 -18.14 -9.69
C LEU A 182 -5.99 -18.09 -10.13
N HIS A 183 -6.93 -18.02 -9.19
CA HIS A 183 -8.34 -17.78 -9.47
C HIS A 183 -8.56 -16.48 -10.24
N ASP A 184 -8.01 -15.37 -9.77
CA ASP A 184 -8.16 -14.07 -10.41
C ASP A 184 -7.47 -14.02 -11.78
N ALA A 185 -6.35 -14.73 -11.95
CA ALA A 185 -5.68 -14.88 -13.23
C ALA A 185 -6.54 -15.67 -14.23
N ALA A 186 -7.17 -16.77 -13.79
CA ALA A 186 -8.09 -17.55 -14.61
C ALA A 186 -9.30 -16.70 -15.05
N LEU A 187 -9.87 -15.89 -14.14
CA LEU A 187 -10.92 -14.94 -14.49
C LEU A 187 -10.47 -13.90 -15.50
N ARG A 188 -9.30 -13.27 -15.34
CA ARG A 188 -8.79 -12.33 -16.35
C ARG A 188 -8.55 -13.00 -17.71
N GLY A 189 -8.15 -14.27 -17.70
CA GLY A 189 -8.00 -15.07 -18.91
C GLY A 189 -9.31 -15.22 -19.69
N THR A 190 -10.46 -15.21 -19.03
CA THR A 190 -11.77 -15.26 -19.72
C THR A 190 -12.20 -13.92 -20.30
N GLU A 191 -11.63 -12.79 -19.83
CA GLU A 191 -11.89 -11.45 -20.38
C GLU A 191 -11.03 -11.13 -21.61
N GLY A 192 -10.00 -11.94 -21.87
CA GLY A 192 -9.00 -11.74 -22.92
C GLY A 192 -8.97 -12.87 -23.95
N THR A 193 -10.08 -13.07 -24.64
CA THR A 193 -10.20 -13.65 -26.00
C THR A 193 -11.34 -12.97 -26.73
#